data_AF-A0A7Y3NGE1-F1
#
_entry.id   AF-A0A7Y3NGE1-F1
#
_cell.length_a   1.000
_cell.length_b   1.000
_cell.length_c   1.000
_cell.angle_alpha   90.00
_cell.angle_beta   90.00
_cell.angle_gamma   90.00
#
_symmetry.space_group_name_H-M   'P 1'
#
loop_
_entity.id
_entity.type
_entity.pdbx_description
1 polymer ?
#
loop_
_entity_poly.entity_id
_entity_poly.type
_entity_poly.pdbx_seq_one_letter_code
_entity_poly.pdbx_strand_id
1 'polypeptide(L)'
;MMAGGWFAGLGALLGGFVGFLMRPSVPLLGQIPFRDVITRGANLQGLDALLLRNAAQQSFNDVLVGLIVGAVMGYVLYLLSKKR
;
A
#
# COMPACT_ATOMS: atom_id res chain seq x y z
N MET A 1 -9.88 6.61 23.58
CA MET A 1 -8.99 6.92 22.43
C MET A 1 -8.33 5.67 21.83
N MET A 2 -8.06 4.61 22.62
CA MET A 2 -7.31 3.43 22.14
C MET A 2 -8.04 2.55 21.11
N ALA A 3 -9.36 2.36 21.22
CA ALA A 3 -10.09 1.46 20.33
C ALA A 3 -10.11 1.92 18.86
N GLY A 4 -10.32 3.22 18.60
CA GLY A 4 -10.36 3.76 17.24
C GLY A 4 -9.04 3.61 16.48
N GLY A 5 -7.91 3.60 17.20
CA GLY A 5 -6.59 3.34 16.62
C GLY A 5 -6.46 1.92 16.06
N TRP A 6 -7.08 0.92 16.70
CA TRP A 6 -7.08 -0.47 16.21
C TRP A 6 -7.93 -0.65 14.96
N PHE A 7 -9.09 -0.01 14.88
CA PHE A 7 -9.89 -0.03 13.64
C PHE A 7 -9.18 0.68 12.49
N ALA A 8 -8.55 1.82 12.76
CA ALA A 8 -7.73 2.52 11.77
C ALA A 8 -6.52 1.66 11.34
N GLY A 9 -5.83 1.02 12.27
CA GLY A 9 -4.69 0.14 11.98
C GLY A 9 -5.08 -1.07 11.14
N LEU A 10 -6.16 -1.77 11.51
CA LEU A 10 -6.69 -2.89 10.72
C LEU A 10 -7.16 -2.43 9.34
N GLY A 11 -7.85 -1.29 9.27
CA GLY A 11 -8.24 -0.67 8.01
C GLY A 11 -7.03 -0.36 7.12
N ALA A 12 -5.97 0.23 7.68
CA ALA A 12 -4.72 0.52 6.96
C ALA A 12 -4.04 -0.74 6.42
N LEU A 13 -3.96 -1.80 7.23
CA LEU A 13 -3.34 -3.06 6.80
C LEU A 13 -4.12 -3.70 5.64
N LEU A 14 -5.45 -3.77 5.76
CA LEU A 14 -6.31 -4.31 4.70
C LEU A 14 -6.28 -3.43 3.45
N GLY A 15 -6.36 -2.11 3.61
CA GLY A 15 -6.31 -1.17 2.49
C GLY A 15 -4.95 -1.20 1.78
N GLY A 16 -3.85 -1.26 2.52
CA GLY A 16 -2.50 -1.39 1.96
C GLY A 16 -2.31 -2.72 1.24
N PHE A 17 -2.88 -3.81 1.77
CA PHE A 17 -2.85 -5.12 1.10
C PHE A 17 -3.67 -5.12 -0.20
N VAL A 18 -4.87 -4.54 -0.20
CA VAL A 18 -5.67 -4.37 -1.42
C VAL A 18 -4.94 -3.48 -2.42
N GLY A 19 -4.36 -2.35 -1.95
CA GLY A 19 -3.54 -1.46 -2.78
C GLY A 19 -2.36 -2.20 -3.40
N PHE A 20 -1.69 -3.08 -2.64
CA PHE A 20 -0.63 -3.95 -3.13
C PHE A 20 -1.10 -4.91 -4.24
N LEU A 21 -2.28 -5.53 -4.09
CA LEU A 21 -2.82 -6.45 -5.09
C LEU A 21 -3.27 -5.73 -6.37
N MET A 22 -3.78 -4.51 -6.23
CA MET A 22 -4.24 -3.68 -7.35
C MET A 22 -3.10 -2.98 -8.10
N ARG A 23 -1.84 -3.13 -7.67
CA ARG A 23 -0.71 -2.49 -8.34
C ARG A 23 -0.63 -2.92 -9.80
N PRO A 24 -0.43 -1.96 -10.72
CA PRO A 24 -0.29 -2.27 -12.12
C PRO A 24 0.95 -3.13 -12.36
N SER A 25 0.79 -4.18 -13.17
CA SER A 25 1.91 -4.97 -13.67
C SER A 25 2.69 -4.17 -14.71
N VAL A 26 4.02 -4.19 -14.62
CA VAL A 26 4.88 -3.56 -15.62
C VAL A 26 4.81 -4.39 -16.91
N PRO A 27 4.60 -3.77 -18.08
CA PRO A 27 4.67 -4.48 -19.36
C PRO A 27 6.01 -5.22 -19.47
N LEU A 28 5.99 -6.47 -19.96
CA LEU A 28 7.10 -7.43 -20.08
C LEU A 28 7.65 -8.08 -18.79
N LEU A 29 7.62 -7.44 -17.63
CA LEU A 29 8.27 -7.96 -16.40
C LEU A 29 7.29 -8.39 -15.30
N GLY A 30 6.00 -8.10 -15.45
CA GLY A 30 4.97 -8.48 -14.49
C GLY A 30 4.94 -7.58 -13.25
N GLN A 31 4.43 -8.09 -12.14
CA GLN A 31 4.39 -7.35 -10.87
C GLN A 31 5.75 -7.41 -10.16
N ILE A 32 6.19 -6.25 -9.66
CA ILE A 32 7.47 -6.11 -8.96
C ILE A 32 7.36 -6.74 -7.55
N PRO A 33 8.40 -7.44 -7.06
CA PRO A 33 8.41 -8.05 -5.73
C PRO A 33 8.10 -7.03 -4.62
N PHE A 34 7.42 -7.47 -3.57
CA PHE A 34 7.08 -6.61 -2.43
C PHE A 34 8.29 -5.92 -1.82
N ARG A 35 9.41 -6.65 -1.70
CA ARG A 35 10.66 -6.13 -1.15
C ARG A 35 11.17 -4.90 -1.90
N ASP A 36 11.07 -4.89 -3.22
CA ASP A 36 11.54 -3.78 -4.03
C ASP A 36 10.55 -2.62 -4.02
N VAL A 37 9.25 -2.91 -3.89
CA VAL A 37 8.24 -1.87 -3.73
C VAL A 37 8.35 -1.17 -2.38
N ILE A 38 8.41 -1.90 -1.27
CA ILE A 38 8.50 -1.30 0.07
C ILE A 38 9.80 -0.48 0.25
N THR A 39 10.85 -0.85 -0.49
CA THR A 39 12.13 -0.12 -0.53
C THR A 39 12.19 0.96 -1.63
N ARG A 40 11.08 1.20 -2.36
CA ARG A 40 11.00 2.16 -3.47
C ARG A 40 12.09 1.97 -4.53
N GLY A 41 12.46 0.71 -4.77
CA GLY A 41 13.50 0.31 -5.71
C GLY A 41 14.93 0.49 -5.21
N ALA A 42 15.16 0.76 -3.92
CA ALA A 42 16.52 0.94 -3.38
C ALA A 42 17.36 -0.35 -3.38
N ASN A 43 16.71 -1.52 -3.43
CA ASN A 43 17.39 -2.81 -3.56
C ASN A 43 17.72 -3.21 -5.01
N LEU A 44 17.21 -2.49 -6.00
CA LEU A 44 17.47 -2.79 -7.40
C LEU A 44 18.90 -2.40 -7.76
N GLN A 45 19.56 -3.19 -8.62
CA GLN A 45 20.95 -2.98 -9.05
C GLN A 45 21.05 -3.02 -10.57
N GLY A 46 22.06 -2.36 -11.14
CA GLY A 46 22.36 -2.42 -12.57
C GLY A 46 21.19 -1.96 -13.46
N LEU A 47 20.90 -2.72 -14.52
CA LEU A 47 19.81 -2.41 -15.46
C LEU A 47 18.43 -2.40 -14.79
N ASP A 48 18.20 -3.27 -13.80
CA ASP A 48 16.91 -3.35 -13.12
C ASP A 48 16.59 -2.04 -12.38
N ALA A 49 17.60 -1.38 -11.82
CA ALA A 49 17.44 -0.08 -11.18
C ALA A 49 17.04 1.02 -12.17
N LEU A 50 17.48 0.94 -13.43
CA LEU A 50 17.11 1.91 -14.46
C LEU A 50 15.70 1.68 -14.99
N LEU A 51 15.31 0.42 -15.15
CA LEU A 51 14.04 0.04 -15.77
C LEU A 51 12.87 -0.04 -14.78
N LEU A 52 13.11 -0.52 -13.55
CA LEU A 52 12.06 -0.88 -12.61
C LEU A 52 11.90 0.12 -11.45
N ARG A 53 12.85 1.02 -11.21
CA ARG A 53 12.79 1.92 -10.05
C ARG A 53 11.60 2.87 -10.08
N ASN A 54 11.26 3.42 -11.25
CA ASN A 54 10.08 4.28 -11.40
C ASN A 54 8.79 3.50 -11.11
N ALA A 55 8.70 2.28 -11.66
CA ALA A 55 7.56 1.42 -11.43
C ALA A 55 7.46 0.96 -9.95
N ALA A 56 8.59 0.73 -9.27
CA ALA A 56 8.63 0.40 -7.84
C ALA A 56 8.18 1.58 -6.96
N GLN A 57 8.53 2.82 -7.32
CA GLN A 57 8.06 4.03 -6.64
C GLN A 57 6.56 4.24 -6.83
N GLN A 58 6.06 4.08 -8.05
CA GLN A 58 4.63 4.19 -8.34
C GLN A 58 3.83 3.11 -7.59
N SER A 59 4.30 1.87 -7.65
CA SER A 59 3.78 0.75 -6.88
C SER A 59 3.73 1.03 -5.38
N PHE A 60 4.76 1.70 -4.82
CA PHE A 60 4.77 2.09 -3.41
C PHE A 60 3.68 3.11 -3.11
N ASN A 61 3.50 4.10 -3.98
CA ASN A 61 2.47 5.12 -3.83
C ASN A 61 1.07 4.49 -3.88
N ASP A 62 0.83 3.51 -4.75
CA ASP A 62 -0.46 2.80 -4.81
C ASP A 62 -0.76 2.03 -3.51
N VAL A 63 0.24 1.34 -2.95
CA VAL A 63 0.12 0.70 -1.63
C VAL A 63 -0.17 1.74 -0.55
N LEU A 64 0.51 2.88 -0.59
CA LEU A 64 0.35 3.95 0.39
C LEU A 64 -1.05 4.58 0.30
N VAL A 65 -1.58 4.80 -0.91
CA VAL A 65 -2.95 5.27 -1.13
C VAL A 65 -3.94 4.27 -0.54
N GLY A 66 -3.78 2.98 -0.83
CA GLY A 66 -4.62 1.93 -0.25
C GLY A 66 -4.58 1.95 1.28
N LEU A 67 -3.39 2.08 1.86
CA LEU A 67 -3.19 2.16 3.32
C LEU A 67 -3.92 3.35 3.92
N ILE A 68 -3.79 4.55 3.33
CA ILE A 68 -4.44 5.76 3.83
C ILE A 68 -5.97 5.64 3.74
N VAL A 69 -6.49 5.23 2.57
CA VAL A 69 -7.93 5.05 2.36
C VAL A 69 -8.50 4.02 3.33
N GLY A 70 -7.78 2.90 3.52
CA GLY A 70 -8.15 1.86 4.47
C GLY A 70 -8.20 2.36 5.92
N ALA A 71 -7.19 3.12 6.36
CA ALA A 71 -7.17 3.70 7.72
C ALA A 71 -8.35 4.64 7.95
N VAL A 72 -8.62 5.54 6.99
CA VAL A 72 -9.74 6.48 7.07
C VAL A 72 -11.06 5.72 7.14
N MET A 73 -11.28 4.73 6.27
CA MET A 73 -12.50 3.91 6.29
C MET A 73 -12.66 3.13 7.59
N GLY A 74 -11.60 2.50 8.10
CA GLY A 74 -11.62 1.79 9.37
C GLY A 74 -12.00 2.70 10.54
N TYR A 75 -11.44 3.91 10.57
CA TYR A 75 -11.79 4.90 11.59
C TYR A 75 -13.24 5.39 11.47
N VAL A 76 -13.71 5.66 10.24
CA VAL A 76 -15.11 6.05 9.99
C VAL A 76 -16.07 4.95 10.46
N LEU A 77 -15.78 3.67 10.17
CA LEU A 77 -16.58 2.54 10.65
C LEU A 77 -16.63 2.45 12.17
N TYR A 78 -15.53 2.75 12.86
CA TYR A 78 -15.51 2.85 14.32
C TYR A 78 -16.41 3.97 14.82
N LEU A 79 -16.34 5.16 14.21
CA LEU A 79 -17.21 6.29 14.58
C LEU A 79 -18.70 5.95 14.37
N LEU A 80 -19.04 5.27 13.28
CA LEU A 80 -20.41 4.83 13.00
C LEU A 80 -20.87 3.76 14.00
N SER A 81 -19.99 2.83 14.37
CA SER A 81 -20.28 1.79 15.36
C SER A 81 -20.56 2.36 16.75
N LYS A 82 -19.90 3.46 17.13
CA LYS A 82 -20.12 4.13 18.42
C LYS A 82 -21.42 4.95 18.46
N LYS A 83 -21.95 5.36 17.30
CA LYS A 83 -23.15 6.19 17.21
C LYS A 83 -24.44 5.38 17.37
N ARG A 84 -24.37 4.05 17.24
CA ARG A 84 -25.46 3.12 17.55
C ARG A 84 -25.38 2.65 18.98
#